data_AF-X1HBQ5-F1
#
_entry.id   AF-X1HBQ5-F1
#
_cell.length_a   1.000
_cell.length_b   1.000
_cell.length_c   1.000
_cell.angle_alpha   90.00
_cell.angle_beta   90.00
_cell.angle_gamma   90.00
#
_symmetry.space_group_name_H-M   'P 1'
#
loop_
_entity.id
_entity.type
_entity.pdbx_description
1 polymer ?
#
loop_
_entity_poly.entity_id
_entity_poly.type
_entity_poly.pdbx_seq_one_letter_code
_entity_poly.pdbx_strand_id
1 'polypeptide(L)'
;LSLLHPPGPYNIATGWVYNQRDIVLKVLEHFPSLSPKHVRAKLPPQIQKETMKMSRWNWKPEWSFDDAIDYTIARFESYKEDWE
;
A
#
# COMPACT_ATOMS: atom_id res chain seq x y z
N LEU A 1 31.98 -16.84 7.11
CA LEU A 1 31.06 -15.73 7.44
C LEU A 1 31.60 -14.47 6.78
N SER A 2 30.73 -13.70 6.12
CA SER A 2 30.98 -12.41 5.43
C SER A 2 31.38 -12.48 3.93
N LEU A 3 30.77 -11.55 3.16
CA LEU A 3 31.08 -11.11 1.78
C LEU A 3 30.19 -11.55 0.59
N LEU A 4 28.91 -11.92 0.76
CA LEU A 4 28.09 -12.21 -0.43
C LEU A 4 27.50 -10.98 -1.14
N HIS A 5 27.62 -9.76 -0.61
CA HIS A 5 26.62 -8.74 -0.91
C HIS A 5 27.17 -7.30 -0.85
N PRO A 6 27.41 -6.61 -1.99
CA PRO A 6 27.91 -5.23 -1.99
C PRO A 6 26.90 -4.26 -1.34
N PRO A 7 27.38 -3.24 -0.60
CA PRO A 7 26.54 -2.20 -0.02
C PRO A 7 25.88 -1.36 -1.12
N GLY A 8 24.60 -1.01 -0.94
CA GLY A 8 23.85 -0.19 -1.89
C GLY A 8 22.44 0.12 -1.38
N PRO A 9 21.69 1.01 -2.06
CA PRO A 9 20.29 1.27 -1.72
C PRO A 9 19.43 0.03 -2.01
N TYR A 10 18.43 -0.20 -1.17
CA TYR A 10 17.46 -1.29 -1.31
C TYR A 10 16.04 -0.72 -1.25
N ASN A 11 15.14 -1.29 -2.06
CA ASN A 11 13.73 -0.93 -2.03
C ASN A 11 13.03 -1.76 -0.95
N ILE A 12 12.30 -1.08 -0.07
CA ILE A 12 11.37 -1.70 0.89
C ILE A 12 9.97 -1.54 0.31
N ALA A 13 9.35 -2.66 -0.03
CA ALA A 13 8.02 -2.69 -0.61
C ALA A 13 7.32 -3.99 -0.21
N THR A 14 5.99 -3.98 -0.21
CA THR A 14 5.18 -5.15 0.13
C THR A 14 5.14 -6.18 -1.00
N GLY A 15 5.59 -5.81 -2.21
CA GLY A 15 5.44 -6.61 -3.42
C GLY A 15 4.00 -6.63 -3.97
N TRP A 16 3.05 -6.00 -3.29
CA TRP A 16 1.68 -5.89 -3.75
C TRP A 16 1.56 -4.87 -4.87
N VAL A 17 0.82 -5.26 -5.91
CA VAL A 17 0.57 -4.40 -7.08
C VAL A 17 -0.93 -4.23 -7.22
N TYR A 18 -1.45 -3.14 -6.67
CA TYR A 18 -2.84 -2.73 -6.80
C TYR A 18 -2.92 -1.40 -7.53
N ASN A 19 -3.89 -1.26 -8.43
CA ASN A 19 -4.20 0.03 -9.01
C ASN A 19 -5.12 0.84 -8.07
N GLN A 20 -5.30 2.13 -8.35
CA GLN A 20 -6.15 3.01 -7.51
C GLN A 20 -7.60 2.52 -7.41
N ARG A 21 -8.15 1.94 -8.48
CA ARG A 21 -9.51 1.40 -8.47
C ARG A 21 -9.62 0.22 -7.50
N ASP A 22 -8.66 -0.70 -7.52
CA ASP A 22 -8.68 -1.88 -6.64
C ASP A 22 -8.62 -1.45 -5.17
N ILE A 23 -7.75 -0.49 -4.85
CA ILE A 23 -7.62 0.08 -3.50
C ILE A 23 -8.94 0.73 -3.05
N VAL A 24 -9.53 1.57 -3.89
CA VAL A 24 -10.80 2.26 -3.57
C VAL A 24 -11.94 1.25 -3.37
N LEU A 25 -12.03 0.23 -4.22
CA LEU A 25 -13.06 -0.81 -4.07
C LEU A 25 -12.90 -1.57 -2.76
N LYS A 26 -11.66 -1.88 -2.35
CA LYS A 26 -11.40 -2.52 -1.06
C LYS A 26 -11.84 -1.65 0.12
N VAL A 27 -11.49 -0.36 0.10
CA VAL A 27 -11.94 0.59 1.14
C VAL A 27 -13.47 0.65 1.22
N LEU A 28 -14.15 0.67 0.07
CA LEU A 28 -15.61 0.75 0.01
C LEU A 28 -16.35 -0.47 0.58
N GLU A 29 -15.68 -1.63 0.74
CA GLU A 29 -16.25 -2.77 1.47
C GLU A 29 -16.64 -2.41 2.91
N HIS A 30 -15.96 -1.42 3.52
CA HIS A 30 -16.24 -0.93 4.88
C HIS A 30 -17.29 0.19 4.92
N PHE A 31 -17.63 0.79 3.77
CA PHE A 31 -18.53 1.92 3.67
C PHE A 31 -19.66 1.64 2.67
N PRO A 32 -20.60 0.72 2.99
CA PRO A 32 -21.60 0.24 2.05
C PRO A 32 -22.60 1.31 1.59
N SER A 33 -22.68 2.43 2.30
CA SER A 33 -23.51 3.59 1.91
C SER A 33 -22.84 4.51 0.88
N LEU A 34 -21.54 4.35 0.63
CA LEU A 34 -20.79 5.19 -0.30
C LEU A 34 -20.68 4.53 -1.68
N SER A 35 -20.60 5.36 -2.71
CA SER A 35 -20.36 4.92 -4.09
C SER A 35 -19.19 5.69 -4.70
N PRO A 36 -18.32 5.04 -5.50
CA PRO A 36 -17.16 5.69 -6.07
C PRO A 36 -17.58 6.69 -7.15
N LYS A 37 -17.08 7.92 -7.06
CA LYS A 37 -17.22 8.93 -8.12
C LYS A 37 -15.99 8.89 -9.02
N HIS A 38 -16.20 8.58 -10.29
CA HIS A 38 -15.12 8.60 -11.28
C HIS A 38 -14.83 10.05 -11.70
N VAL A 39 -13.57 10.44 -11.63
CA VAL A 39 -13.09 11.75 -12.07
C VAL A 39 -12.01 11.57 -13.13
N ARG A 40 -12.01 12.44 -14.15
CA ARG A 40 -10.93 12.48 -15.14
C ARG A 40 -9.76 13.24 -14.52
N ALA A 41 -8.67 12.53 -14.25
CA ALA A 41 -7.43 13.11 -13.73
C ALA A 41 -6.25 12.66 -14.59
N LYS A 42 -5.25 13.54 -14.73
CA LYS A 42 -3.95 13.15 -15.30
C LYS A 42 -3.14 12.48 -14.19
N LEU A 43 -3.15 11.16 -14.16
CA LEU A 43 -2.40 10.39 -13.17
C LEU A 43 -0.91 10.37 -13.52
N PRO A 44 -0.01 10.43 -12.51
CA PRO A 44 1.40 10.12 -12.75
C PRO A 44 1.55 8.66 -13.21
N PRO A 45 2.64 8.30 -13.90
CA PRO A 45 2.96 6.91 -14.20
C PRO A 45 2.94 6.07 -12.92
N GLN A 46 2.25 4.93 -12.93
CA GLN A 46 2.25 4.04 -11.76
C GLN A 46 3.67 3.51 -11.53
N ILE A 47 4.14 3.63 -10.28
CA ILE A 47 5.45 3.16 -9.83
C ILE A 47 5.39 1.64 -9.65
N GLN A 48 5.30 0.91 -10.76
CA GLN A 48 5.27 -0.55 -10.76
C GLN A 48 6.67 -1.16 -10.91
N LYS A 49 7.56 -0.50 -11.66
CA LYS A 49 8.85 -1.08 -12.07
C LYS A 49 9.91 -1.09 -10.97
N GLU A 50 9.80 -0.21 -9.97
CA GLU A 50 10.82 -0.05 -8.93
C GLU A 50 10.50 -0.88 -7.68
N THR A 51 9.22 -1.04 -7.34
CA THR A 51 8.74 -1.80 -6.17
C THR A 51 8.98 -3.31 -6.26
N MET A 52 9.24 -3.86 -7.46
CA MET A 52 9.53 -5.28 -7.63
C MET A 52 10.98 -5.69 -7.30
N LYS A 53 11.89 -4.74 -7.09
CA LYS A 53 13.27 -5.05 -6.67
C LYS A 53 13.36 -5.22 -5.15
N MET A 54 12.60 -6.15 -4.59
CA MET A 54 12.85 -6.62 -3.23
C MET A 54 14.18 -7.36 -3.21
N SER A 55 15.09 -6.94 -2.34
CA SER A 55 16.33 -7.69 -2.16
C SER A 55 16.84 -7.65 -0.72
N ARG A 56 17.08 -8.87 -0.23
CA ARG A 56 17.89 -9.28 0.93
C ARG A 56 17.18 -9.24 2.31
N TRP A 57 17.62 -10.18 3.17
CA TRP A 57 17.42 -10.27 4.63
C TRP A 57 16.20 -11.08 5.10
N ASN A 58 15.58 -11.90 4.25
CA ASN A 58 14.33 -12.61 4.56
C ASN A 58 13.23 -11.67 5.10
N TRP A 59 13.38 -10.36 4.86
CA TRP A 59 12.40 -9.38 5.26
C TRP A 59 11.16 -9.58 4.39
N LYS A 60 10.02 -9.62 5.06
CA LYS A 60 8.71 -9.70 4.44
C LYS A 60 7.80 -8.70 5.16
N PRO A 61 6.82 -8.11 4.46
CA PRO A 61 5.78 -7.37 5.14
C PRO A 61 5.12 -8.28 6.19
N GLU A 62 4.90 -7.73 7.38
CA GLU A 62 4.24 -8.46 8.46
C GLU A 62 2.76 -8.64 8.17
N TRP A 63 2.15 -7.61 7.57
CA TRP A 63 0.71 -7.54 7.34
C TRP A 63 0.40 -7.96 5.92
N SER A 64 -0.80 -8.48 5.70
CA SER A 64 -1.38 -8.55 4.36
C SER A 64 -1.98 -7.20 3.94
N PHE A 65 -2.37 -7.07 2.68
CA PHE A 65 -3.04 -5.86 2.19
C PHE A 65 -4.37 -5.65 2.91
N ASP A 66 -5.15 -6.71 3.08
CA ASP A 66 -6.46 -6.66 3.72
C ASP A 66 -6.32 -6.27 5.20
N ASP A 67 -5.40 -6.92 5.95
CA ASP A 67 -5.13 -6.56 7.35
C ASP A 67 -4.74 -5.08 7.51
N ALA A 68 -3.96 -4.56 6.56
CA ALA A 68 -3.50 -3.18 6.57
C ALA A 68 -4.63 -2.18 6.28
N ILE A 69 -5.55 -2.51 5.37
CA ILE A 69 -6.72 -1.67 5.09
C ILE A 69 -7.63 -1.63 6.32
N ASP A 70 -7.97 -2.79 6.89
CA ASP A 70 -8.84 -2.92 8.06
C ASP A 70 -8.30 -2.10 9.24
N TYR A 71 -7.02 -2.28 9.57
CA TYR A 71 -6.38 -1.54 10.65
C TYR A 71 -6.35 -0.04 10.38
N THR A 72 -6.05 0.37 9.13
CA THR A 72 -5.97 1.79 8.78
C THR A 72 -7.33 2.46 8.97
N ILE A 73 -8.42 1.84 8.50
CA ILE A 73 -9.79 2.38 8.66
C ILE A 73 -10.13 2.55 10.14
N ALA A 74 -9.89 1.54 10.98
CA ALA A 74 -10.12 1.63 12.42
C ALA A 74 -9.32 2.76 13.09
N ARG A 75 -8.10 3.03 12.60
CA ARG A 75 -7.27 4.15 13.11
C ARG A 75 -7.81 5.50 12.67
N PHE A 76 -8.29 5.65 11.44
CA PHE A 76 -8.92 6.89 10.98
C PHE A 76 -10.12 7.29 11.86
N GLU A 77 -10.95 6.33 12.26
CA GLU A 77 -12.07 6.58 13.18
C GLU A 77 -11.58 7.04 14.57
N SER A 78 -10.49 6.45 15.05
CA SER A 78 -9.90 6.78 16.36
C SER A 78 -9.27 8.17 16.42
N TYR A 79 -8.81 8.71 15.29
CA TYR A 79 -8.18 10.03 15.16
C TYR A 79 -9.03 11.03 14.39
N LYS A 80 -10.35 10.89 14.49
CA LYS A 80 -11.31 11.76 13.78
C LYS A 80 -11.03 13.27 13.99
N GLU A 81 -10.63 13.65 15.19
CA GLU A 81 -10.30 15.04 15.55
C GLU A 81 -9.10 15.62 14.79
N ASP A 82 -8.22 14.78 14.23
CA ASP A 82 -6.99 15.23 13.56
C ASP A 82 -7.17 15.55 12.07
N TRP A 83 -8.25 15.08 11.45
CA TRP A 83 -8.44 15.17 9.98
C TRP A 83 -9.78 15.78 9.53
N GLU A 84 -10.74 15.96 10.44
CA GLU A 84 -11.93 16.80 10.18
C GLU A 84 -11.60 18.30 10.19
#